data_AF-A0A3M2C0D2-F1
#
_entry.id   AF-A0A3M2C0D2-F1
#
_cell.length_a   1.000
_cell.length_b   1.000
_cell.length_c   1.000
_cell.angle_alpha   90.00
_cell.angle_beta   90.00
_cell.angle_gamma   90.00
#
_symmetry.space_group_name_H-M   'P 1'
#
loop_
_entity.id
_entity.type
_entity.pdbx_description
1 polymer ?
#
loop_
_entity_poly.entity_id
_entity_poly.type
_entity_poly.pdbx_seq_one_letter_code
_entity_poly.pdbx_strand_id
1 'polypeptide(L)'
;MTDREHLHQLVEALPEDDLAPAVRLLESLRDADPVLQALERAPLDDEPLSPQDARALEEALEDRAQGRIFSHEEVRRSLLGKA
;
A
#
# COMPACT_ATOMS: atom_id res chain seq x y z
N MET A 1 -24.65 21.74 -18.36
CA MET A 1 -23.20 21.47 -18.35
C MET A 1 -22.99 20.21 -17.56
N THR A 2 -22.28 19.24 -18.13
CA THR A 2 -21.87 18.02 -17.44
C THR A 2 -20.60 18.26 -16.62
N ASP A 3 -20.32 17.40 -15.66
CA ASP A 3 -19.09 17.48 -14.85
C ASP A 3 -17.82 17.41 -15.73
N ARG A 4 -17.88 16.65 -16.84
CA ARG A 4 -16.78 16.56 -17.81
C ARG A 4 -16.54 17.87 -18.55
N GLU A 5 -17.61 18.53 -19.00
CA GLU A 5 -17.52 19.83 -19.67
C GLU A 5 -16.96 20.90 -18.73
N HIS A 6 -17.38 20.88 -17.46
CA HIS A 6 -16.88 21.80 -16.45
C HIS A 6 -15.39 21.58 -16.16
N LEU A 7 -14.96 20.32 -16.02
CA LEU A 7 -13.55 19.99 -15.79
C LEU A 7 -12.66 20.47 -16.94
N HIS A 8 -13.09 20.29 -18.19
CA HIS A 8 -12.35 20.81 -19.34
C HIS A 8 -12.21 22.34 -19.29
N GLN A 9 -13.28 23.07 -18.97
CA GLN A 9 -13.23 24.53 -18.84
C GLN A 9 -12.29 25.00 -17.73
N LEU A 10 -12.25 24.29 -16.60
CA LEU A 10 -11.33 24.59 -15.52
C LEU A 10 -9.87 24.40 -15.93
N VAL A 11 -9.56 23.30 -16.63
CA VAL A 11 -8.20 23.03 -17.13
C VAL A 11 -7.75 24.10 -18.12
N GLU A 12 -8.63 24.53 -19.04
CA GLU A 12 -8.33 25.59 -20.01
C GLU A 12 -8.12 26.97 -19.37
N ALA A 13 -8.70 27.20 -18.19
CA ALA A 13 -8.62 28.48 -17.48
C ALA A 13 -7.44 28.58 -16.50
N LEU A 14 -6.67 27.50 -16.31
CA LEU A 14 -5.54 27.49 -15.36
C LEU A 14 -4.35 28.31 -15.88
N PRO A 15 -3.67 29.06 -15.00
CA PRO A 15 -2.35 29.62 -15.30
C PRO A 15 -1.34 28.51 -15.63
N GLU A 16 -0.38 28.78 -16.51
CA GLU A 16 0.70 27.84 -16.89
C GLU A 16 1.45 27.28 -15.67
N ASP A 17 1.72 28.12 -14.67
CA ASP A 17 2.41 27.73 -13.42
C ASP A 17 1.64 26.66 -12.62
N ASP A 18 0.31 26.60 -12.79
CA ASP A 18 -0.59 25.67 -12.10
C ASP A 18 -0.88 24.39 -12.92
N LEU A 19 -0.45 24.30 -14.18
CA LEU A 19 -0.66 23.10 -14.99
C LEU A 19 0.07 21.88 -14.43
N ALA A 20 1.31 22.04 -14.00
CA ALA A 20 2.11 20.95 -13.43
C ALA A 20 1.47 20.31 -12.18
N PRO A 21 1.01 21.06 -11.15
CA PRO A 21 0.27 20.47 -10.04
C PRO A 21 -1.10 19.91 -10.44
N ALA A 22 -1.82 20.54 -11.38
CA ALA A 22 -3.11 20.03 -11.84
C ALA A 22 -3.00 18.67 -12.56
N VAL A 23 -1.98 18.50 -13.40
CA VAL A 23 -1.68 17.21 -14.06
C VAL A 23 -1.42 16.12 -13.02
N ARG A 24 -0.56 16.37 -12.02
CA ARG A 24 -0.29 15.38 -10.96
C ARG A 24 -1.54 14.96 -10.20
N LEU A 25 -2.44 15.91 -9.91
CA LEU A 25 -3.70 15.61 -9.26
C LEU A 25 -4.59 14.73 -10.15
N LEU A 26 -4.76 15.10 -11.42
CA LEU A 26 -5.57 14.32 -12.37
C LEU A 26 -5.01 12.92 -12.61
N GLU A 27 -3.68 12.76 -12.65
CA GLU A 27 -3.01 11.46 -12.72
C GLU A 27 -3.28 10.63 -11.46
N SER A 28 -3.20 11.21 -10.26
CA SER A 28 -3.55 10.49 -9.02
C SER A 28 -5.00 10.02 -8.97
N LEU A 29 -5.91 10.73 -9.64
CA LEU A 29 -7.32 10.36 -9.77
C LEU A 29 -7.53 9.28 -10.83
N ARG A 30 -6.76 9.32 -11.93
CA ARG A 30 -6.79 8.30 -13.00
C ARG A 30 -6.21 6.97 -12.52
N ASP A 31 -5.06 7.03 -11.86
CA ASP A 31 -4.26 5.88 -11.46
C ASP A 31 -4.57 5.46 -10.02
N ALA A 32 -5.75 5.85 -9.52
CA ALA A 32 -6.27 5.58 -8.20
C ALA A 32 -6.47 4.07 -7.97
N ASP A 33 -5.38 3.36 -7.68
CA ASP A 33 -5.46 2.04 -7.06
C ASP A 33 -6.01 2.25 -5.64
N PRO A 34 -7.23 1.76 -5.34
CA PRO A 34 -7.85 1.96 -4.03
C PRO A 34 -7.01 1.34 -2.90
N VAL A 35 -6.21 0.30 -3.19
CA VAL A 35 -5.29 -0.31 -2.22
C VAL A 35 -4.12 0.64 -1.97
N LEU A 36 -3.52 1.21 -3.02
CA LEU A 36 -2.40 2.13 -2.86
C LEU A 36 -2.82 3.40 -2.09
N GLN A 37 -4.00 3.96 -2.40
CA GLN A 37 -4.53 5.11 -1.66
C GLN A 37 -4.83 4.78 -0.20
N ALA A 38 -5.32 3.57 0.08
CA ALA A 38 -5.54 3.13 1.45
C ALA A 38 -4.22 2.99 2.22
N LEU A 39 -3.17 2.48 1.57
CA LEU A 39 -1.83 2.36 2.16
C LEU A 39 -1.18 3.73 2.40
N GLU A 40 -1.28 4.66 1.44
CA GLU A 40 -0.72 6.02 1.59
C GLU A 40 -1.38 6.83 2.71
N ARG A 41 -2.67 6.60 2.94
CA ARG A 41 -3.45 7.29 3.98
C ARG A 41 -3.48 6.54 5.30
N ALA A 42 -2.97 5.31 5.36
CA ALA A 42 -2.93 4.54 6.58
C ALA A 42 -2.00 5.25 7.59
N PRO A 43 -2.44 5.44 8.85
CA PRO A 43 -1.53 5.88 9.90
C PRO A 43 -0.43 4.83 10.10
N LEU A 44 0.71 5.26 10.64
CA LEU A 44 1.73 4.32 11.10
C LEU A 44 1.15 3.45 12.23
N ASP A 45 1.55 2.18 12.26
CA ASP A 45 1.20 1.28 13.35
C ASP A 45 2.15 1.54 14.53
N ASP A 46 1.70 2.41 15.43
CA ASP A 46 2.40 2.79 16.65
C ASP A 46 1.75 2.15 17.90
N GLU A 47 0.92 1.13 17.73
CA GLU A 47 0.29 0.43 18.85
C GLU A 47 1.33 -0.38 19.65
N PRO A 48 1.28 -0.36 21.00
CA PRO A 48 2.19 -1.16 21.79
C PRO A 48 1.90 -2.65 21.58
N LEU A 49 2.95 -3.47 21.45
CA LEU A 49 2.80 -4.92 21.35
C LEU A 49 1.96 -5.45 22.50
N SER A 50 0.95 -6.26 22.17
CA SER A 50 0.21 -6.97 23.20
C SER A 50 1.11 -8.05 23.84
N PRO A 51 0.77 -8.54 25.04
CA PRO A 51 1.50 -9.66 25.64
C PRO A 51 1.50 -10.93 24.78
N GLN A 52 0.50 -11.11 23.93
CA GLN A 52 0.44 -12.23 22.99
C GLN A 52 1.45 -12.02 21.85
N ASP A 53 1.51 -10.81 21.28
CA ASP A 53 2.44 -10.49 20.20
C ASP A 53 3.90 -10.58 20.66
N ALA A 54 4.18 -10.11 21.89
CA ALA A 54 5.51 -10.23 22.49
C ALA A 54 5.97 -11.69 22.61
N ARG A 55 5.08 -12.59 23.06
CA ARG A 55 5.38 -14.03 23.14
C ARG A 55 5.58 -14.66 21.77
N ALA A 56 4.74 -14.32 20.79
CA ALA A 56 4.87 -14.82 19.43
C ALA A 56 6.18 -14.36 18.78
N LEU A 57 6.61 -13.13 19.09
CA LEU A 57 7.90 -12.62 18.63
C LEU A 57 9.07 -13.36 19.27
N GLU A 58 9.02 -13.64 20.57
CA GLU A 58 10.04 -14.45 21.26
C GLU A 58 10.14 -15.85 20.64
N GLU A 59 9.02 -16.53 20.42
CA GLU A 59 8.97 -17.85 19.77
C GLU A 59 9.58 -17.80 18.37
N ALA A 60 9.21 -16.80 17.55
CA ALA A 60 9.76 -16.65 16.20
C ALA A 60 11.27 -16.39 16.19
N LEU A 61 11.78 -15.64 17.18
CA LEU A 61 13.22 -15.39 17.33
C LEU A 61 13.98 -16.66 17.74
N GLU A 62 13.41 -17.47 18.63
CA GLU A 62 13.97 -18.78 19.02
C GLU A 62 13.99 -19.75 17.84
N ASP A 63 12.90 -19.85 17.10
CA ASP A 63 12.80 -20.66 15.88
C ASP A 63 13.87 -20.27 14.86
N ARG A 64 14.05 -18.96 14.64
CA ARG A 64 15.09 -18.45 13.75
C ARG A 64 16.49 -18.81 14.24
N ALA A 65 16.76 -18.70 15.54
CA ALA A 65 18.06 -19.05 16.12
C ALA A 65 18.35 -20.56 16.01
N GLN A 66 17.31 -21.39 16.08
CA GLN A 66 17.41 -22.85 16.00
C GLN A 66 17.26 -23.40 14.57
N GLY A 67 17.14 -22.52 13.57
CA GLY A 67 17.03 -22.89 12.15
C GLY A 67 15.67 -23.51 11.77
N ARG A 68 14.64 -23.37 12.62
CA ARG A 68 13.26 -23.78 12.31
C ARG A 68 12.57 -22.74 11.42
N ILE A 69 13.17 -22.50 10.26
CA ILE A 69 12.65 -21.54 9.27
C ILE A 69 12.38 -22.26 7.95
N PHE A 70 11.41 -21.74 7.22
CA PHE A 70 11.11 -22.18 5.86
C PHE A 70 11.34 -21.01 4.91
N SER A 71 11.98 -21.27 3.79
CA SER A 71 12.03 -20.32 2.68
C SER A 71 10.64 -20.10 2.09
N HIS A 72 10.46 -18.96 1.43
CA HIS A 72 9.21 -18.64 0.74
C HIS A 72 8.80 -19.75 -0.26
N GLU A 73 9.77 -20.31 -1.00
CA GLU A 73 9.52 -21.37 -1.97
C GLU A 73 9.08 -22.70 -1.31
N GLU A 74 9.64 -23.05 -0.15
CA GLU A 74 9.23 -24.25 0.60
C GLU A 74 7.78 -24.12 1.11
N VAL A 75 7.45 -22.97 1.70
CA VAL A 75 6.08 -22.67 2.17
C VAL A 75 5.10 -22.70 1.00
N ARG A 76 5.45 -22.06 -0.11
CA ARG A 76 4.61 -22.00 -1.31
C ARG A 76 4.38 -23.40 -1.90
N ARG A 77 5.40 -24.26 -1.95
CA ARG A 77 5.28 -25.67 -2.38
C ARG A 77 4.33 -26.44 -1.45
N SER A 78 4.51 -26.29 -0.14
CA SER A 78 3.70 -26.99 0.86
C SER A 78 2.24 -26.57 0.86
N LEU A 79 1.95 -25.27 0.71
CA LEU A 79 0.59 -24.73 0.81
C LEU A 79 -0.17 -24.77 -0.53
N LEU A 80 0.51 -24.62 -1.67
CA LEU A 80 -0.11 -24.53 -2.99
C LEU A 80 0.03 -25.81 -3.84
N GLY A 81 0.69 -26.84 -3.31
CA GLY A 81 0.70 -28.19 -3.90
C GLY A 81 1.38 -28.33 -5.26
N LYS A 82 2.21 -27.36 -5.68
CA LYS A 82 2.96 -27.46 -6.94
C LYS A 82 4.32 -28.10 -6.68
N ALA A 83 4.42 -29.39 -6.99
CA ALA A 83 5.67 -30.15 -7.06
C ALA A 83 6.62 -29.56 -8.11
#